data_AF-A0A814XLR7-F1
#
_entry.id   AF-A0A814XLR7-F1
#
_cell.length_a   1.000
_cell.length_b   1.000
_cell.length_c   1.000
_cell.angle_alpha   90.00
_cell.angle_beta   90.00
_cell.angle_gamma   90.00
#
_symmetry.space_group_name_H-M   'P 1'
#
loop_
_entity.id
_entity.type
_entity.pdbx_description
1 polymer ?
#
loop_
_entity_poly.entity_id
_entity_poly.type
_entity_poly.pdbx_seq_one_letter_code
_entity_poly.pdbx_strand_id
1 'polypeptide(L)'
;MSIITKKKYVVNEALQRYQLPDEKHYIVKVVAPRGNNLHEVLTPSGSIFLVSMPTKFRQTIFIKRGDYVLVEDIEEGDKVKAEIVQILFKDNIKYIRSQNCWPKEFQDVQETENNNDKSIDDMMPPSESSEEEEEEEEAVNSSGKKATE
;
A
#
# COMPACT_ATOMS: atom_id res chain seq x y z
N MET A 1 -15.54 -6.73 -25.02
CA MET A 1 -14.28 -6.19 -24.44
C MET A 1 -13.77 -7.16 -23.37
N SER A 2 -12.58 -7.71 -23.56
CA SER A 2 -11.96 -8.63 -22.59
C SER A 2 -11.68 -7.91 -21.26
N ILE A 3 -11.71 -8.66 -20.15
CA ILE A 3 -11.41 -8.16 -18.79
C ILE A 3 -10.03 -7.48 -18.76
N ILE A 4 -9.06 -8.02 -19.49
CA ILE A 4 -7.69 -7.50 -19.58
C ILE A 4 -7.67 -6.10 -20.24
N THR A 5 -8.39 -5.92 -21.34
CA THR A 5 -8.48 -4.63 -22.05
C THR A 5 -9.15 -3.56 -21.19
N LYS A 6 -10.18 -3.94 -20.42
CA LYS A 6 -10.85 -3.04 -19.47
C LYS A 6 -9.88 -2.58 -18.37
N LYS A 7 -9.15 -3.51 -17.73
CA LYS A 7 -8.16 -3.17 -16.70
C LYS A 7 -7.08 -2.22 -17.24
N LYS A 8 -6.54 -2.50 -18.42
CA LYS A 8 -5.55 -1.62 -19.08
C LYS A 8 -6.08 -0.20 -19.27
N TYR A 9 -7.33 -0.06 -19.71
CA TYR A 9 -7.94 1.25 -19.92
C TYR A 9 -8.12 2.03 -18.61
N VAL A 10 -8.65 1.37 -17.57
CA VAL A 10 -8.85 1.98 -16.26
C VAL A 10 -7.53 2.44 -15.63
N VAL A 11 -6.48 1.61 -15.70
CA VAL A 11 -5.16 1.98 -15.18
C VAL A 11 -4.59 3.19 -15.93
N ASN A 12 -4.72 3.21 -17.26
CA ASN A 12 -4.24 4.32 -18.06
C ASN A 12 -5.01 5.62 -17.75
N GLU A 13 -6.32 5.54 -17.61
CA GLU A 13 -7.16 6.69 -17.23
C GLU A 13 -6.78 7.23 -15.84
N ALA A 14 -6.57 6.36 -14.86
CA ALA A 14 -6.13 6.77 -13.52
C ALA A 14 -4.76 7.46 -13.52
N LEU A 15 -3.84 7.01 -14.37
CA LEU A 15 -2.50 7.59 -14.49
C LEU A 15 -2.49 8.90 -15.28
N GLN A 16 -3.32 9.04 -16.31
CA GLN A 16 -3.29 10.19 -17.23
C GLN A 16 -4.25 11.32 -16.85
N ARG A 17 -5.21 11.07 -15.97
CA ARG A 17 -6.20 12.08 -15.60
C ARG A 17 -5.69 12.93 -14.43
N TYR A 18 -5.18 14.10 -14.77
CA TYR A 18 -4.81 15.15 -13.82
C TYR A 18 -6.04 16.02 -13.55
N GLN A 19 -6.78 15.73 -12.48
CA GLN A 19 -7.87 16.60 -12.03
C GLN A 19 -7.36 17.50 -10.91
N LEU A 20 -7.64 18.78 -11.05
CA LEU A 20 -7.44 19.75 -9.98
C LEU A 20 -8.52 19.56 -8.92
N PRO A 21 -8.20 19.78 -7.62
CA PRO A 21 -9.22 19.86 -6.60
C PRO A 21 -10.11 21.08 -6.88
N ASP A 22 -11.37 20.81 -7.20
CA ASP A 22 -12.44 21.81 -7.36
C ASP A 22 -13.09 22.11 -6.00
N GLU A 23 -14.07 23.02 -5.92
CA GLU A 23 -14.69 23.43 -4.65
C GLU A 23 -15.32 22.28 -3.82
N LYS A 24 -15.77 21.21 -4.49
CA LYS A 24 -16.34 20.01 -3.84
C LYS A 24 -15.34 18.87 -3.67
N HIS A 25 -14.12 19.04 -4.17
CA HIS A 25 -13.09 18.02 -4.15
C HIS A 25 -11.95 18.40 -3.23
N TYR A 26 -11.51 17.46 -2.42
CA TYR A 26 -10.36 17.68 -1.55
C TYR A 26 -9.48 16.44 -1.47
N ILE A 27 -8.25 16.67 -1.06
CA ILE A 27 -7.22 15.64 -0.97
C ILE A 27 -7.23 15.07 0.44
N VAL A 28 -7.21 13.75 0.55
CA VAL A 28 -7.14 13.03 1.82
C VAL A 28 -6.05 11.97 1.78
N LYS A 29 -5.54 11.61 2.95
CA LYS A 29 -4.55 10.54 3.11
C LYS A 29 -5.23 9.25 3.54
N VAL A 30 -4.90 8.14 2.90
CA VAL A 30 -5.45 6.82 3.25
C VAL A 30 -4.70 6.26 4.46
N VAL A 31 -5.45 5.91 5.50
CA VAL A 31 -4.91 5.31 6.73
C VAL A 31 -4.91 3.79 6.60
N ALA A 32 -6.07 3.21 6.32
CA ALA A 32 -6.23 1.76 6.21
C ALA A 32 -7.44 1.38 5.35
N PRO A 33 -7.39 0.26 4.62
CA PRO A 33 -8.58 -0.33 4.01
C PRO A 33 -9.47 -0.96 5.09
N ARG A 34 -10.78 -0.70 5.06
CA ARG A 34 -11.77 -1.29 6.00
C ARG A 34 -12.52 -2.50 5.43
N GLY A 35 -12.27 -2.83 4.16
CA GLY A 35 -12.94 -3.92 3.45
C GLY A 35 -14.18 -3.45 2.69
N ASN A 36 -14.75 -4.32 1.85
CA ASN A 36 -15.93 -4.02 1.01
C ASN A 36 -15.79 -2.72 0.17
N ASN A 37 -14.61 -2.48 -0.40
CA ASN A 37 -14.28 -1.25 -1.15
C ASN A 37 -14.42 0.05 -0.35
N LEU A 38 -14.36 -0.02 0.98
CA LEU A 38 -14.31 1.12 1.89
C LEU A 38 -12.89 1.35 2.37
N HIS A 39 -12.51 2.63 2.38
CA HIS A 39 -11.20 3.08 2.84
C HIS A 39 -11.37 4.10 3.95
N GLU A 40 -10.60 3.92 5.01
CA GLU A 40 -10.48 4.91 6.07
C GLU A 40 -9.45 5.95 5.64
N VAL A 41 -9.88 7.20 5.64
CA VAL A 41 -9.06 8.34 5.22
C VAL A 41 -8.99 9.37 6.33
N LEU A 42 -7.91 10.15 6.30
CA LEU A 42 -7.65 11.27 7.16
C LEU A 42 -7.78 12.56 6.35
N THR A 43 -8.70 13.42 6.77
CA THR A 43 -8.85 14.80 6.28
C THR A 43 -7.61 15.60 6.64
N PRO A 44 -7.25 16.65 5.87
CA PRO A 44 -6.30 17.68 6.31
C PRO A 44 -6.51 18.09 7.78
N SER A 45 -7.75 18.34 8.18
CA SER A 45 -8.13 18.73 9.55
C SER A 45 -7.91 17.67 10.65
N GLY A 46 -7.41 16.47 10.31
CA GLY A 46 -7.16 15.37 11.25
C GLY A 46 -8.37 14.49 11.55
N SER A 47 -9.53 14.76 10.95
CA SER A 47 -10.73 13.93 11.07
C SER A 47 -10.59 12.64 10.27
N ILE A 48 -11.09 11.53 10.83
CA ILE A 48 -11.06 10.22 10.19
C ILE A 48 -12.48 9.82 9.77
N PHE A 49 -12.65 9.37 8.53
CA PHE A 49 -13.95 8.94 8.02
C PHE A 49 -13.80 7.87 6.93
N LEU A 50 -14.92 7.27 6.53
CA LEU A 50 -14.96 6.24 5.50
C LEU A 50 -15.33 6.83 4.14
N VAL A 51 -14.63 6.34 3.13
CA VAL A 51 -14.82 6.71 1.72
C VAL A 51 -15.09 5.46 0.91
N SER A 52 -16.03 5.55 -0.03
CA SER A 52 -16.32 4.48 -0.99
C SER A 52 -15.43 4.61 -2.23
N MET A 53 -14.98 3.46 -2.75
CA MET A 53 -14.26 3.38 -4.01
C MET A 53 -15.23 3.21 -5.20
N PRO A 54 -15.08 4.02 -6.28
CA PRO A 54 -15.88 3.89 -7.48
C PRO A 54 -15.79 2.50 -8.08
N THR A 55 -16.90 2.08 -8.67
CA THR A 55 -17.02 0.77 -9.35
C THR A 55 -15.96 0.56 -10.42
N LYS A 56 -15.51 1.63 -11.08
CA LYS A 56 -14.47 1.60 -12.12
C LYS A 56 -13.12 1.09 -11.60
N PHE A 57 -12.75 1.45 -10.38
CA PHE A 57 -11.44 1.11 -9.82
C PHE A 57 -11.42 -0.21 -9.04
N ARG A 58 -12.60 -0.76 -8.73
CA ARG A 58 -12.72 -2.04 -8.03
C ARG A 58 -12.01 -3.14 -8.83
N GLN A 59 -11.23 -3.97 -8.15
CA GLN A 59 -10.46 -5.10 -8.71
C GLN A 59 -9.31 -4.74 -9.67
N THR A 60 -9.08 -3.44 -9.91
CA THR A 60 -8.05 -2.97 -10.83
C THR A 60 -6.93 -2.24 -10.11
N ILE A 61 -7.28 -1.35 -9.17
CA ILE A 61 -6.30 -0.56 -8.43
C ILE A 61 -6.34 -0.96 -6.96
N PHE A 62 -5.15 -1.11 -6.38
CA PHE A 62 -4.96 -1.41 -4.96
C PHE A 62 -4.38 -0.19 -4.27
N ILE A 63 -5.08 0.29 -3.25
CA ILE A 63 -4.69 1.43 -2.44
C ILE A 63 -3.99 0.90 -1.18
N LYS A 64 -2.81 1.45 -0.89
CA LYS A 64 -2.00 1.15 0.29
C LYS A 64 -2.17 2.25 1.35
N ARG A 65 -1.75 1.94 2.58
CA ARG A 65 -1.61 2.96 3.63
C ARG A 65 -0.58 3.99 3.18
N GLY A 66 -0.90 5.26 3.35
CA GLY A 66 -0.02 6.37 2.96
C GLY A 66 -0.32 6.97 1.58
N ASP A 67 -1.18 6.32 0.79
CA ASP A 67 -1.59 6.87 -0.51
C ASP A 67 -2.48 8.09 -0.34
N TYR A 68 -2.45 8.96 -1.34
CA TYR A 68 -3.29 10.15 -1.41
C TYR A 68 -4.39 9.92 -2.43
N VAL A 69 -5.60 10.37 -2.11
CA VAL A 69 -6.75 10.25 -3.01
C VAL A 69 -7.52 11.57 -3.03
N LEU A 70 -8.10 11.85 -4.18
CA LEU A 70 -9.04 12.94 -4.37
C LEU A 70 -10.44 12.40 -4.10
N VAL A 71 -11.18 13.06 -3.21
CA VAL A 71 -12.53 12.65 -2.81
C VAL A 71 -13.54 13.75 -3.12
N GLU A 72 -14.78 13.34 -3.38
CA GLU A 72 -15.95 14.20 -3.52
C GLU A 72 -16.91 13.90 -2.36
N ASP A 73 -17.39 14.95 -1.67
CA ASP A 73 -18.34 14.79 -0.57
C ASP A 73 -19.72 14.33 -1.06
N ILE A 74 -20.32 13.40 -0.30
CA ILE A 74 -21.67 12.89 -0.53
C ILE A 74 -22.53 13.28 0.68
N GLU A 75 -23.53 14.12 0.45
CA GLU A 75 -24.45 14.59 1.50
C GLU A 75 -25.38 13.48 2.03
N GLU A 76 -25.56 12.41 1.27
CA GLU A 76 -26.56 11.36 1.51
C GLU A 76 -26.04 10.18 2.37
N GLY A 77 -24.78 10.21 2.78
CA GLY A 77 -24.12 9.07 3.40
C GLY A 77 -24.00 9.13 4.94
N ASP A 78 -24.65 8.19 5.62
CA ASP A 78 -24.65 8.11 7.10
C ASP A 78 -23.28 7.67 7.66
N LYS A 79 -22.69 6.62 7.08
CA LYS A 79 -21.37 6.07 7.47
C LYS A 79 -20.24 6.42 6.51
N VAL A 80 -20.56 6.62 5.24
CA VAL A 80 -19.61 6.89 4.17
C VAL A 80 -19.86 8.32 3.71
N LYS A 81 -18.93 9.23 3.99
CA LYS A 81 -19.16 10.66 3.77
C LYS A 81 -18.70 11.16 2.41
N ALA A 82 -17.90 10.37 1.69
CA ALA A 82 -17.35 10.76 0.41
C ALA A 82 -17.12 9.56 -0.52
N GLU A 83 -16.92 9.85 -1.80
CA GLU A 83 -16.46 8.89 -2.81
C GLU A 83 -15.10 9.31 -3.39
N ILE A 84 -14.25 8.32 -3.68
CA ILE A 84 -12.94 8.57 -4.29
C ILE A 84 -13.15 8.93 -5.77
N VAL A 85 -12.80 10.12 -6.22
CA VAL A 85 -12.85 10.45 -7.65
C VAL A 85 -11.63 9.90 -8.38
N GLN A 86 -10.45 10.04 -7.77
CA GLN A 86 -9.18 9.75 -8.40
C GLN A 86 -8.10 9.40 -7.38
N ILE A 87 -7.18 8.51 -7.75
CA ILE A 87 -6.03 8.14 -6.92
C ILE A 87 -4.82 8.97 -7.35
N LEU A 88 -4.12 9.57 -6.38
CA LEU A 88 -3.02 10.49 -6.65
C LEU A 88 -1.68 9.76 -6.57
N PHE A 89 -1.07 9.54 -7.73
CA PHE A 89 0.30 9.05 -7.84
C PHE A 89 1.33 10.16 -7.67
N LYS A 90 2.61 9.80 -7.55
CA LYS A 90 3.73 10.74 -7.38
C LYS A 90 3.75 11.85 -8.43
N ASP A 91 3.43 11.53 -9.69
CA ASP A 91 3.43 12.52 -10.77
C ASP A 91 2.21 13.47 -10.69
N ASN A 92 1.06 12.96 -10.27
CA ASN A 92 -0.12 13.78 -10.00
C ASN A 92 0.14 14.73 -8.83
N ILE A 93 0.81 14.26 -7.77
CA ILE A 93 1.19 15.10 -6.63
C ILE A 93 2.13 16.23 -7.06
N LYS A 94 3.13 15.93 -7.91
CA LYS A 94 4.01 16.97 -8.48
C LYS A 94 3.21 17.99 -9.28
N TYR A 95 2.28 17.54 -10.12
CA TYR A 95 1.43 18.43 -10.91
C TYR A 95 0.58 19.35 -10.01
N ILE A 96 -0.08 18.80 -8.99
CA ILE A 96 -0.91 19.57 -8.06
C ILE A 96 -0.05 20.56 -7.24
N ARG A 97 1.17 20.17 -6.85
CA ARG A 97 2.12 21.07 -6.18
C ARG A 97 2.53 22.22 -7.09
N SER A 98 2.81 21.96 -8.37
CA SER A 98 3.11 23.02 -9.35
C SER A 98 1.94 23.97 -9.58
N GLN A 99 0.71 23.50 -9.39
CA GLN A 99 -0.51 24.31 -9.46
C GLN A 99 -0.86 25.00 -8.13
N ASN A 100 -0.04 24.82 -7.09
CA ASN A 100 -0.21 25.45 -5.76
C ASN A 100 -1.51 25.07 -5.02
N CYS A 101 -2.16 23.97 -5.40
CA CYS A 101 -3.40 23.47 -4.81
C CYS A 101 -3.16 22.33 -3.78
N TRP A 102 -1.92 22.13 -3.34
CA TRP A 102 -1.57 21.05 -2.41
C TRP A 102 -1.76 21.48 -0.94
N PRO A 103 -2.46 20.71 -0.09
CA PRO A 103 -2.65 21.07 1.31
C PRO A 103 -1.32 21.02 2.08
N LYS A 104 -1.05 22.07 2.85
CA LYS A 104 0.22 22.21 3.61
C LYS A 104 0.41 21.10 4.66
N GLU A 105 -0.68 20.64 5.27
CA GLU A 105 -0.66 19.57 6.28
C GLU A 105 -0.13 18.24 5.74
N PHE A 106 -0.17 18.04 4.42
CA PHE A 106 0.41 16.85 3.79
C PHE A 106 1.83 17.05 3.25
N GLN A 107 2.40 18.26 3.32
CA GLN A 107 3.80 18.50 2.92
C GLN A 107 4.78 17.89 3.94
N ASP A 108 4.49 18.03 5.23
CA ASP A 108 5.36 17.61 6.34
C ASP A 108 5.55 16.09 6.42
N VAL A 109 4.47 15.33 6.15
CA VAL A 109 4.45 13.88 6.41
C VAL A 109 5.30 13.08 5.42
N GLN A 110 5.55 13.58 4.21
CA GLN A 110 6.32 12.84 3.20
C GLN A 110 7.81 12.74 3.52
N GLU A 111 8.33 13.61 4.38
CA GLU A 111 9.76 13.59 4.74
C GLU A 111 10.08 12.47 5.75
N THR A 112 9.07 11.99 6.49
CA THR A 112 9.27 10.96 7.53
C THR A 112 9.15 9.53 7.01
N GLU A 113 8.29 9.26 6.01
CA GLU A 113 7.98 7.88 5.59
C GLU A 113 9.04 7.23 4.65
N ASN A 114 9.91 8.02 4.00
CA ASN A 114 10.96 7.47 3.12
C ASN A 114 12.18 6.89 3.88
N ASN A 115 12.27 7.05 5.20
CA ASN A 115 13.43 6.64 5.99
C ASN A 115 13.27 5.27 6.68
N ASN A 116 12.12 4.60 6.56
CA ASN A 116 11.83 3.40 7.36
C ASN A 116 12.10 2.06 6.64
N ASP A 117 12.83 2.07 5.51
CA ASP A 117 13.08 0.88 4.68
C ASP A 117 14.57 0.54 4.53
N LYS A 118 15.41 0.90 5.52
CA LYS A 118 16.81 0.47 5.59
C LYS A 118 17.22 0.20 7.04
N SER A 119 17.13 -1.07 7.47
CA SER A 119 18.08 -1.77 8.36
C SER A 119 17.37 -2.84 9.22
N ILE A 120 17.20 -4.06 8.70
CA ILE A 120 16.97 -5.26 9.52
C ILE A 120 17.90 -6.41 9.08
N ASP A 121 19.07 -6.09 8.50
CA ASP A 121 20.04 -7.08 8.01
C ASP A 121 21.34 -7.14 8.85
N ASP A 122 21.41 -6.49 10.02
CA ASP A 122 22.67 -6.34 10.77
C ASP A 122 22.63 -6.88 12.21
N MET A 123 21.86 -7.94 12.44
CA MET A 123 21.78 -8.63 13.75
C MET A 123 22.12 -10.13 13.68
N MET A 124 22.93 -10.55 12.71
CA MET A 124 23.60 -11.85 12.79
C MET A 124 24.92 -11.68 13.56
N PRO A 125 25.06 -12.23 14.78
CA PRO A 125 26.37 -12.32 15.41
C PRO A 125 27.25 -13.29 14.61
N PRO A 126 28.55 -13.01 14.43
CA PRO A 126 29.48 -13.99 13.88
C PRO A 126 29.64 -15.10 14.92
N SER A 127 29.19 -16.31 14.61
CA SER A 127 29.51 -17.48 15.41
C SER A 127 30.92 -17.93 15.03
N GLU A 128 31.91 -17.34 15.70
CA GLU A 128 33.31 -17.75 15.59
C GLU A 128 33.59 -18.91 16.56
N SER A 129 34.21 -19.92 15.99
CA SER A 129 34.87 -21.10 16.54
C SER A 129 35.28 -21.08 18.02
N SER A 130 35.00 -22.18 18.73
CA SER A 130 35.91 -22.69 19.75
C SER A 130 35.90 -24.23 19.67
N GLU A 131 37.10 -24.75 19.39
CA GLU A 131 37.48 -26.14 19.14
C GLU A 131 37.43 -27.05 20.39
N GLU A 132 37.18 -28.34 20.13
CA GLU A 132 37.73 -29.59 20.73
C GLU A 132 37.53 -29.85 22.25
N GLU A 133 37.31 -31.06 22.78
CA GLU A 133 37.86 -32.42 22.54
C GLU A 133 36.79 -33.49 22.89
N GLU A 134 36.62 -34.57 22.11
CA GLU A 134 37.03 -36.00 22.34
C GLU A 134 36.23 -36.72 23.47
N GLU A 135 35.69 -37.95 23.38
CA GLU A 135 36.17 -39.27 22.94
C GLU A 135 34.92 -40.20 22.79
N GLU A 136 34.79 -41.00 21.72
CA GLU A 136 34.87 -42.50 21.66
C GLU A 136 33.78 -43.29 22.47
N GLU A 137 33.10 -44.37 22.03
CA GLU A 137 33.42 -45.51 21.14
C GLU A 137 32.16 -46.17 20.50
N GLU A 138 32.40 -46.79 19.32
CA GLU A 138 31.96 -48.12 18.79
C GLU A 138 30.63 -48.80 19.25
N ALA A 139 29.89 -49.61 18.48
CA ALA A 139 30.20 -50.47 17.34
C ALA A 139 28.90 -51.03 16.69
N VAL A 140 28.93 -51.15 15.35
CA VAL A 140 28.41 -52.18 14.44
C VAL A 140 27.12 -52.98 14.75
N ASN A 141 26.24 -53.09 13.73
CA ASN A 141 25.77 -54.36 13.09
C ASN A 141 24.63 -54.05 12.09
N SER A 142 24.93 -53.93 10.78
CA SER A 142 24.83 -54.98 9.76
C SER A 142 23.42 -55.32 9.24
N SER A 143 23.19 -54.91 7.98
CA SER A 143 22.65 -55.71 6.86
C SER A 143 21.21 -56.29 6.87
N GLY A 144 20.49 -55.99 5.78
CA GLY A 144 19.40 -56.80 5.22
C GLY A 144 18.69 -56.08 4.07
N LYS A 145 19.27 -55.93 2.87
CA LYS A 145 19.10 -56.79 1.66
C LYS A 145 17.65 -57.17 1.29
N LYS A 146 17.32 -56.87 0.01
CA LYS A 146 16.40 -57.55 -0.94
C LYS A 146 14.90 -57.41 -0.65
N ALA A 147 13.95 -57.49 -1.58
CA ALA A 147 13.80 -57.47 -3.05
C ALA A 147 12.28 -57.68 -3.29
N THR A 148 11.82 -57.60 -4.55
CA THR A 148 10.51 -58.09 -5.10
C THR A 148 9.26 -57.30 -4.65
N GLU A 149 8.31 -56.95 -5.51
CA GLU A 149 7.78 -57.60 -6.73
C GLU A 149 7.30 -56.55 -7.75
#